data_AF-A0A447JJZ8-F1
#
_entry.id   AF-A0A447JJZ8-F1
#
_cell.length_a   1.000
_cell.length_b   1.000
_cell.length_c   1.000
_cell.angle_alpha   90.00
_cell.angle_beta   90.00
_cell.angle_gamma   90.00
#
_symmetry.space_group_name_H-M   'P 1'
#
loop_
_entity.id
_entity.type
_entity.pdbx_description
1 polymer ?
#
loop_
_entity_poly.entity_id
_entity_poly.type
_entity_poly.pdbx_seq_one_letter_code
_entity_poly.pdbx_strand_id
1 'polypeptide(L)'
;MPSLSVYLPYYQGMRHYQPGDDKGTDRASNDSTYWTFRTLQTLVMQDYNAFAPDVQHAWKTFEQQTAKQQYKMEQSYLRLYASHPKEAQRLLQNFEDKTMQNAQTLARRLTNNIITTMTYRTDMKYHFLSTQP
;
A
#
# COMPACT_ATOMS: atom_id res chain seq x y z
N MET A 1 3.09 -11.99 7.37
CA MET A 1 4.16 -11.09 7.87
C MET A 1 3.50 -9.82 8.41
N PRO A 2 2.88 -9.87 9.60
CA PRO A 2 2.06 -8.76 10.12
C PRO A 2 2.84 -7.45 10.26
N SER A 3 4.10 -7.51 10.70
CA SER A 3 4.97 -6.34 10.86
C SER A 3 5.31 -5.59 9.56
N LEU A 4 5.00 -6.17 8.40
CA LEU A 4 5.26 -5.58 7.07
C LEU A 4 3.95 -5.34 6.29
N SER A 5 2.82 -5.53 6.96
CA SER A 5 1.49 -5.32 6.40
C SER A 5 1.02 -3.92 6.73
N VAL A 6 0.03 -3.44 5.98
CA VAL A 6 -0.61 -2.15 6.18
C VAL A 6 -2.08 -2.37 6.53
N TYR A 7 -2.59 -1.58 7.48
CA TYR A 7 -4.01 -1.52 7.76
C TYR A 7 -4.73 -0.66 6.73
N LEU A 8 -5.80 -1.21 6.14
CA LEU A 8 -6.70 -0.51 5.23
C LEU A 8 -8.14 -0.62 5.75
N PRO A 9 -8.80 0.50 6.07
CA PRO A 9 -10.17 0.48 6.55
C PRO A 9 -11.12 0.20 5.39
N TYR A 10 -11.87 -0.90 5.48
CA TYR A 10 -12.97 -1.21 4.55
C TYR A 10 -14.32 -1.00 5.23
N TYR A 11 -15.18 -0.20 4.63
CA TYR A 11 -16.52 0.09 5.12
C TYR A 11 -17.58 -0.83 4.52
N GLN A 12 -18.46 -1.30 5.40
CA GLN A 12 -19.71 -1.90 4.98
C GLN A 12 -20.51 -0.88 4.18
N GLY A 13 -20.94 -1.27 2.98
CA GLY A 13 -21.69 -0.42 2.07
C GLY A 13 -20.87 0.09 0.89
N MET A 14 -19.56 -0.13 0.81
CA MET A 14 -18.82 0.11 -0.45
C MET A 14 -19.46 -0.64 -1.63
N ARG A 15 -19.37 -0.05 -2.82
CA ARG A 15 -20.01 -0.60 -4.02
C ARG A 15 -19.12 -1.60 -4.74
N HIS A 16 -17.81 -1.39 -4.68
CA HIS A 16 -16.83 -2.24 -5.35
C HIS A 16 -15.46 -2.14 -4.68
N TYR A 17 -14.66 -3.17 -4.95
CA TYR A 17 -13.25 -3.25 -4.63
C TYR A 17 -12.41 -2.57 -5.72
N GLN A 18 -11.16 -2.23 -5.40
CA GLN A 18 -10.25 -1.69 -6.42
C GLN A 18 -9.91 -2.75 -7.47
N PRO A 19 -9.67 -2.36 -8.74
CA PRO A 19 -9.19 -3.29 -9.75
C PRO A 19 -7.93 -4.03 -9.30
N GLY A 20 -7.93 -5.37 -9.42
CA GLY A 20 -6.81 -6.21 -9.01
C GLY A 20 -7.01 -6.98 -7.70
N ASP A 21 -8.05 -6.65 -6.92
CA ASP A 21 -8.43 -7.41 -5.72
C ASP A 21 -8.96 -8.81 -6.06
N ASP A 22 -9.51 -8.99 -7.26
CA ASP A 22 -10.01 -10.23 -7.83
C ASP A 22 -8.95 -11.04 -8.62
N LYS A 23 -7.75 -10.48 -8.79
CA LYS A 23 -6.68 -11.06 -9.63
C LYS A 23 -5.63 -11.85 -8.86
N GLY A 24 -5.88 -12.17 -7.59
CA GLY A 24 -5.01 -13.02 -6.80
C GLY A 24 -4.98 -14.45 -7.37
N THR A 25 -3.81 -14.91 -7.83
CA THR A 25 -3.59 -16.29 -8.29
C THR A 25 -2.36 -16.90 -7.61
N ASP A 26 -2.02 -18.14 -7.94
CA ASP A 26 -0.80 -18.83 -7.51
C ASP A 26 0.48 -18.29 -8.18
N ARG A 27 0.36 -17.40 -9.17
CA ARG A 27 1.48 -16.80 -9.90
C ARG A 27 1.59 -15.30 -9.66
N ALA A 28 2.80 -14.84 -9.39
CA ALA A 28 3.09 -13.43 -9.21
C ALA A 28 2.68 -12.60 -10.43
N SER A 29 1.97 -11.49 -10.18
CA SER A 29 1.57 -10.55 -11.22
C SER A 29 1.61 -9.11 -10.71
N ASN A 30 1.84 -8.16 -11.63
CA ASN A 30 1.91 -6.73 -11.28
C ASN A 30 0.54 -6.06 -11.19
N ASP A 31 -0.50 -6.72 -11.70
CA ASP A 31 -1.88 -6.24 -11.74
C ASP A 31 -2.75 -6.78 -10.60
N SER A 32 -2.21 -7.63 -9.73
CA SER A 32 -2.87 -8.13 -8.53
C SER A 32 -2.51 -7.28 -7.30
N THR A 33 -3.54 -6.88 -6.54
CA THR A 33 -3.34 -6.20 -5.26
C THR A 33 -2.59 -7.09 -4.27
N TYR A 34 -2.97 -8.37 -4.21
CA TYR A 34 -2.31 -9.36 -3.36
C TYR A 34 -0.80 -9.43 -3.67
N TRP A 35 -0.44 -9.61 -4.95
CA TRP A 35 0.97 -9.71 -5.33
C TRP A 35 1.73 -8.39 -5.18
N THR A 36 1.08 -7.24 -5.32
CA THR A 36 1.69 -5.94 -5.03
C THR A 36 2.24 -5.89 -3.60
N PHE A 37 1.44 -6.27 -2.60
CA PHE A 37 1.88 -6.27 -1.20
C PHE A 37 2.82 -7.44 -0.88
N ARG A 38 2.56 -8.65 -1.41
CA ARG A 38 3.39 -9.83 -1.13
C ARG A 38 4.79 -9.72 -1.72
N THR A 39 4.95 -9.05 -2.86
CA THR A 39 6.27 -8.79 -3.47
C THR A 39 7.12 -7.93 -2.54
N LEU A 40 6.59 -6.79 -2.06
CA LEU A 40 7.27 -5.94 -1.08
C LEU A 40 7.70 -6.74 0.14
N GLN A 41 6.77 -7.47 0.76
CA GLN A 41 7.05 -8.25 1.96
C GLN A 41 8.15 -9.30 1.74
N THR A 42 8.14 -9.96 0.58
CA THR A 42 9.12 -11.00 0.24
C THR A 42 10.52 -10.43 0.04
N LEU A 43 10.62 -9.25 -0.59
CA LEU A 43 11.90 -8.55 -0.79
C LEU A 43 12.48 -8.02 0.52
N VAL A 44 11.64 -7.42 1.38
CA VAL A 44 12.08 -6.99 2.72
C VAL A 44 12.71 -8.14 3.49
N MET A 45 12.15 -9.34 3.37
CA MET A 45 12.61 -10.52 4.11
C MET A 45 13.95 -11.08 3.61
N GLN A 46 14.47 -10.63 2.48
CA GLN A 46 15.83 -10.99 2.05
C GLN A 46 16.89 -10.41 2.99
N ASP A 47 16.61 -9.25 3.61
CA ASP A 47 17.43 -8.65 4.66
C ASP A 47 16.52 -7.81 5.56
N TYR A 48 15.81 -8.50 6.47
CA TYR A 48 14.79 -7.89 7.31
C TYR A 48 15.32 -6.72 8.12
N ASN A 49 16.50 -6.86 8.71
CA ASN A 49 17.07 -5.84 9.59
C ASN A 49 17.43 -4.56 8.81
N ALA A 50 17.87 -4.69 7.55
CA ALA A 50 18.15 -3.54 6.71
C ALA A 50 16.88 -2.85 6.18
N PHE A 51 15.86 -3.61 5.77
CA PHE A 51 14.74 -3.05 4.98
C PHE A 51 13.45 -2.85 5.79
N ALA A 52 13.21 -3.61 6.86
CA ALA A 52 11.98 -3.51 7.61
C ALA A 52 11.75 -2.15 8.28
N PRO A 53 12.77 -1.46 8.85
CA PRO A 53 12.55 -0.17 9.53
C PRO A 53 11.91 0.89 8.62
N ASP A 54 12.39 1.02 7.38
CA ASP A 54 11.87 2.02 6.43
C ASP A 54 10.44 1.70 5.99
N VAL A 55 10.14 0.42 5.75
CA VAL A 55 8.79 -0.02 5.37
C VAL A 55 7.80 0.18 6.53
N GLN A 56 8.19 -0.18 7.75
CA GLN A 56 7.38 0.04 8.95
C GLN A 56 7.11 1.51 9.20
N HIS A 57 8.14 2.36 9.05
CA HIS A 57 7.99 3.80 9.20
C HIS A 57 7.05 4.39 8.14
N ALA A 58 7.19 3.96 6.88
CA ALA A 58 6.32 4.37 5.79
C ALA A 58 4.86 3.97 6.04
N TRP A 59 4.62 2.72 6.47
CA TRP A 59 3.26 2.27 6.80
C TRP A 59 2.67 2.99 7.99
N LYS A 60 3.41 3.17 9.07
CA LYS A 60 2.95 3.95 10.23
C LYS A 60 2.56 5.37 9.84
N THR A 61 3.36 6.01 8.99
CA THR A 61 3.06 7.37 8.49
C THR A 61 1.80 7.38 7.63
N PHE A 62 1.67 6.42 6.72
CA PHE A 62 0.49 6.25 5.89
C PHE A 62 -0.78 6.03 6.74
N GLU A 63 -0.76 5.09 7.68
CA GLU A 63 -1.90 4.77 8.55
C GLU A 63 -2.34 5.96 9.40
N GLN A 64 -1.39 6.73 9.94
CA GLN A 64 -1.70 7.96 10.69
C GLN A 64 -2.37 9.02 9.83
N GLN A 65 -1.95 9.17 8.57
CA GLN A 65 -2.57 10.10 7.63
C GLN A 65 -3.96 9.62 7.20
N THR A 66 -4.09 8.32 6.91
CA THR A 66 -5.35 7.68 6.56
C THR A 66 -6.36 7.80 7.69
N ALA A 67 -5.98 7.57 8.95
CA ALA A 67 -6.86 7.73 10.11
C ALA A 67 -7.44 9.16 10.23
N LYS A 68 -6.62 10.20 9.95
CA LYS A 68 -7.09 11.59 9.95
C LYS A 68 -8.08 11.85 8.81
N GLN A 69 -7.83 11.29 7.62
CA GLN A 69 -8.72 11.41 6.48
C GLN A 69 -10.02 10.63 6.69
N GLN A 70 -9.92 9.45 7.29
CA GLN A 70 -11.02 8.59 7.68
C GLN A 70 -12.00 9.34 8.59
N TYR A 71 -11.50 9.92 9.68
CA TYR A 71 -12.32 10.70 10.61
C TYR A 71 -13.06 11.85 9.91
N LYS A 72 -12.37 12.60 9.03
CA LYS A 72 -13.01 13.69 8.27
C LYS A 72 -14.08 13.20 7.30
N MET A 73 -13.83 12.05 6.67
CA MET A 73 -14.76 11.41 5.76
C MET A 73 -16.01 10.93 6.50
N GLU A 74 -15.86 10.19 7.60
CA GLU A 74 -16.96 9.69 8.43
C GLU A 74 -17.89 10.82 8.90
N GLN A 75 -17.32 11.92 9.39
CA GLN A 75 -18.10 13.10 9.80
C GLN A 75 -18.90 13.70 8.64
N SER A 76 -18.33 13.70 7.44
CA SER A 76 -19.01 14.21 6.24
C SER A 76 -20.07 13.23 5.74
N TYR A 77 -19.81 11.93 5.85
CA TYR A 77 -20.75 10.87 5.52
C TYR A 77 -22.00 10.96 6.39
N LEU A 78 -21.85 11.05 7.72
CA LEU A 78 -22.97 11.12 8.67
C LEU A 78 -23.87 12.33 8.42
N ARG A 79 -23.30 13.49 8.09
CA ARG A 79 -24.07 14.69 7.74
C ARG A 79 -24.88 14.53 6.45
N LEU A 80 -24.30 13.86 5.45
CA LEU A 80 -24.92 13.69 4.15
C LEU A 80 -25.93 12.55 4.11
N TYR A 81 -25.74 11.48 4.90
CA TYR A 81 -26.48 10.23 4.72
C TYR A 81 -28.00 10.38 4.81
N ALA A 82 -28.49 11.18 5.76
CA ALA A 82 -29.93 11.37 5.97
C ALA A 82 -30.64 12.13 4.83
N SER A 83 -29.92 13.03 4.15
CA SER A 83 -30.50 13.92 3.12
C SER A 83 -30.09 13.55 1.69
N HIS A 84 -28.88 13.05 1.51
CA HIS A 84 -28.25 12.76 0.22
C HIS A 84 -27.52 11.40 0.26
N PRO A 85 -28.23 10.27 0.44
CA PRO A 85 -27.62 8.95 0.63
C PRO A 85 -26.73 8.51 -0.55
N LYS A 86 -27.09 8.87 -1.79
CA LYS A 86 -26.26 8.59 -2.98
C LYS A 86 -24.94 9.37 -2.99
N GLU A 87 -24.90 10.54 -2.38
CA GLU A 87 -23.68 11.35 -2.25
C GLU A 87 -22.80 10.83 -1.13
N ALA A 88 -23.39 10.50 0.03
CA ALA A 88 -22.70 9.83 1.12
C ALA A 88 -22.03 8.53 0.64
N GLN A 89 -22.74 7.73 -0.16
CA GLN A 89 -22.20 6.51 -0.75
C GLN A 89 -21.01 6.77 -1.70
N ARG A 90 -21.09 7.82 -2.53
CA ARG A 90 -19.98 8.21 -3.43
C ARG A 90 -18.77 8.70 -2.64
N LEU A 91 -18.99 9.46 -1.57
CA LEU A 91 -17.94 9.92 -0.68
C LEU A 91 -17.17 8.74 -0.06
N LEU A 92 -17.91 7.74 0.45
CA LEU A 92 -17.34 6.52 1.02
C LEU A 92 -16.52 5.75 -0.02
N GLN A 93 -17.09 5.50 -1.21
CA GLN A 93 -16.38 4.79 -2.28
C GLN A 93 -15.10 5.52 -2.70
N ASN A 94 -15.16 6.85 -2.87
CA ASN A 94 -13.99 7.64 -3.26
C ASN A 94 -12.88 7.59 -2.21
N PHE A 95 -13.23 7.48 -0.94
CA PHE A 95 -12.25 7.35 0.14
C PHE A 95 -11.57 5.98 0.09
N GLU A 96 -12.33 4.91 -0.08
CA GLU A 96 -11.82 3.54 -0.24
C GLU A 96 -10.84 3.44 -1.42
N ASP A 97 -11.31 3.88 -2.59
CA ASP A 97 -10.55 3.84 -3.84
C ASP A 97 -9.21 4.55 -3.71
N LYS A 98 -9.23 5.77 -3.16
CA LYS A 98 -8.01 6.55 -2.94
C LYS A 98 -7.09 5.91 -1.90
N THR A 99 -7.64 5.39 -0.82
CA THR A 99 -6.85 4.79 0.26
C THR A 99 -6.10 3.57 -0.25
N MET A 100 -6.79 2.66 -0.94
CA MET A 100 -6.16 1.49 -1.55
C MET A 100 -5.17 1.87 -2.67
N GLN A 101 -5.53 2.78 -3.56
CA GLN A 101 -4.62 3.23 -4.63
C GLN A 101 -3.32 3.82 -4.06
N ASN A 102 -3.42 4.63 -3.00
CA ASN A 102 -2.27 5.22 -2.33
C ASN A 102 -1.41 4.14 -1.65
N ALA A 103 -2.03 3.15 -1.02
CA ALA A 103 -1.33 2.03 -0.41
C ALA A 103 -0.56 1.20 -1.45
N GLN A 104 -1.19 0.84 -2.57
CA GLN A 104 -0.52 0.14 -3.67
C GLN A 104 0.64 0.96 -4.25
N THR A 105 0.44 2.26 -4.43
CA THR A 105 1.49 3.17 -4.94
C THR A 105 2.67 3.23 -3.99
N LEU A 106 2.42 3.34 -2.68
CA LEU A 106 3.46 3.32 -1.67
C LEU A 106 4.20 1.97 -1.66
N ALA A 107 3.48 0.85 -1.76
CA ALA A 107 4.08 -0.48 -1.81
C ALA A 107 5.01 -0.65 -3.04
N ARG A 108 4.58 -0.21 -4.22
CA ARG A 108 5.38 -0.23 -5.45
C ARG A 108 6.63 0.64 -5.31
N ARG A 109 6.50 1.85 -4.74
CA ARG A 109 7.64 2.73 -4.48
C ARG A 109 8.67 2.10 -3.54
N LEU A 110 8.21 1.55 -2.41
CA LEU A 110 9.09 0.87 -1.45
C LEU A 110 9.77 -0.34 -2.08
N THR A 111 9.04 -1.11 -2.89
CA THR A 111 9.58 -2.24 -3.67
C THR A 111 10.71 -1.79 -4.59
N ASN A 112 10.49 -0.73 -5.36
CA ASN A 112 11.50 -0.19 -6.26
C ASN A 112 12.74 0.30 -5.50
N ASN A 113 12.56 0.97 -4.36
CA ASN A 113 13.68 1.41 -3.53
C ASN A 113 14.52 0.23 -3.05
N ILE A 114 13.87 -0.83 -2.55
CA ILE A 114 14.57 -2.04 -2.07
C ILE A 114 15.31 -2.71 -3.22
N ILE A 115 14.67 -2.89 -4.39
CA ILE A 115 15.32 -3.47 -5.57
C ILE A 115 16.55 -2.64 -5.97
N THR A 116 16.44 -1.31 -6.03
CA THR A 116 17.58 -0.43 -6.32
C THR A 116 18.74 -0.65 -5.34
N THR A 117 18.45 -0.71 -4.04
CA THR A 117 19.48 -0.99 -3.02
C THR A 117 20.08 -2.39 -3.17
N MET A 118 19.26 -3.41 -3.44
CA MET A 118 19.72 -4.79 -3.65
C MET A 118 20.61 -4.91 -4.88
N THR A 119 20.25 -4.27 -5.99
CA THR A 119 21.05 -4.22 -7.22
C THR A 119 22.41 -3.60 -6.92
N TYR A 120 22.43 -2.41 -6.31
CA TYR A 120 23.70 -1.74 -5.96
C TYR A 120 24.58 -2.60 -5.05
N ARG A 121 24.02 -3.20 -3.99
CA ARG A 121 24.76 -4.11 -3.09
C ARG A 121 25.32 -5.32 -3.83
N THR A 122 24.57 -5.85 -4.79
CA THR A 122 24.98 -6.99 -5.61
C THR A 122 26.15 -6.61 -6.52
N ASP A 123 26.05 -5.46 -7.20
CA ASP A 123 27.10 -4.97 -8.09
C ASP A 123 28.40 -4.68 -7.34
N MET A 124 28.31 -4.08 -6.15
CA MET A 124 29.46 -3.85 -5.28
C MET A 124 30.08 -5.15 -4.78
N LYS A 125 29.27 -6.15 -4.41
CA LYS A 125 29.73 -7.46 -3.92
C LYS A 125 30.53 -8.22 -4.97
N TYR A 126 30.12 -8.14 -6.23
CA TYR A 126 30.77 -8.84 -7.34
C TYR A 126 31.67 -7.93 -8.19
N HIS A 127 31.90 -6.69 -7.75
CA HIS A 127 32.76 -5.70 -8.41
C HIS A 127 32.36 -5.38 -9.87
N PHE A 128 31.06 -5.42 -10.18
CA PHE A 128 30.54 -5.01 -11.49
C PHE A 128 30.51 -3.48 -11.68
N LEU A 129 30.51 -2.71 -10.58
CA LEU A 129 30.58 -1.25 -10.57
C LEU A 129 31.72 -0.77 -9.67
N SER A 130 32.46 0.25 -10.11
CA SER A 130 33.60 0.81 -9.38
C SER A 130 33.28 2.11 -8.61
N THR A 131 32.11 2.72 -8.80
CA THR A 131 31.67 3.95 -8.12
C THR A 131 30.14 4.06 -8.04
N GLN A 132 29.63 4.72 -7.00
CA GLN A 132 28.20 4.97 -6.77
C GLN A 132 27.67 6.07 -7.71
N PRO A 133 26.43 5.98 -8.26
CA PRO A 133 25.82 7.05 -9.06
C PRO A 133 25.49 8.31 -8.24
#